data_AF-A0A1H3RFD8-F1
#
_entry.id   AF-A0A1H3RFD8-F1
#
_cell.length_a   1.000
_cell.length_b   1.000
_cell.length_c   1.000
_cell.angle_alpha   90.00
_cell.angle_beta   90.00
_cell.angle_gamma   90.00
#
_symmetry.space_group_name_H-M   'P 1'
#
loop_
_entity.id
_entity.type
_entity.pdbx_description
1 polymer ?
#
loop_
_entity_poly.entity_id
_entity_poly.type
_entity_poly.pdbx_seq_one_letter_code
_entity_poly.pdbx_strand_id
1 'polypeptide(L)'
;MPACTLWCGVTRGGGRSAKENFIAAVRCIYRHAENDELIMEMANPARKVRKPRRSPLNRRALSDAALREVNEAAATTGDDPERDSLLRLHSETACRPVGALNLRPRDLDPVQCLAYLREKDGSSRWQPVDNPGTVRGARCVGVEMHTGDDASISPAR
;
A
#
# COMPACT_ATOMS: atom_id res chain seq x y z
N MET A 1 -37.00 10.18 -8.52
CA MET A 1 -35.70 9.72 -8.00
C MET A 1 -35.15 8.63 -8.90
N PRO A 2 -34.09 8.88 -9.68
CA PRO A 2 -33.30 7.78 -10.23
C PRO A 2 -31.80 8.05 -10.08
N ALA A 3 -31.12 7.37 -9.16
CA ALA A 3 -29.66 7.37 -9.11
C ALA A 3 -29.15 6.16 -8.32
N CYS A 4 -29.16 4.98 -8.94
CA CYS A 4 -28.32 3.87 -8.47
C CYS A 4 -28.07 2.85 -9.58
N THR A 5 -27.52 3.30 -10.70
CA THR A 5 -27.11 2.39 -11.80
C THR A 5 -25.80 2.85 -12.44
N LEU A 6 -24.84 3.27 -11.63
CA LEU A 6 -23.52 3.69 -12.11
C LEU A 6 -22.40 3.18 -11.20
N TRP A 7 -22.52 1.93 -10.75
CA TRP A 7 -21.42 1.22 -10.10
C TRP A 7 -21.31 -0.23 -10.59
N CYS A 8 -21.36 -0.42 -11.91
CA CYS A 8 -21.01 -1.68 -12.56
C CYS A 8 -19.78 -1.48 -13.44
N GLY A 9 -18.65 -1.14 -12.80
CA GLY A 9 -17.37 -0.92 -13.49
C GLY A 9 -16.19 -1.69 -12.90
N VAL A 10 -16.38 -2.41 -11.80
CA VAL A 10 -15.33 -3.26 -11.22
C VAL A 10 -15.35 -4.60 -11.94
N THR A 11 -14.66 -4.68 -13.07
CA THR A 11 -14.33 -5.99 -13.62
C THR A 11 -13.38 -6.67 -12.63
N ARG A 12 -13.87 -7.68 -11.91
CA ARG A 12 -13.02 -8.61 -11.15
C ARG A 12 -12.11 -9.28 -12.18
N GLY A 13 -10.91 -8.72 -12.37
CA GLY A 13 -9.96 -9.20 -13.37
C GLY A 13 -9.70 -10.68 -13.12
N GLY A 14 -10.11 -11.56 -14.05
CA GLY A 14 -10.17 -13.02 -13.89
C GLY A 14 -8.81 -13.71 -13.69
N GLY A 15 -8.09 -13.35 -12.62
CA GLY A 15 -6.81 -13.92 -12.22
C GLY A 15 -5.67 -13.73 -13.21
N ARG A 16 -5.77 -12.84 -14.20
CA ARG A 16 -4.72 -12.67 -15.23
C ARG A 16 -3.37 -12.28 -14.65
N SER A 17 -3.36 -11.41 -13.63
CA SER A 17 -2.13 -11.03 -12.90
C SER A 17 -1.51 -12.22 -12.15
N ALA A 18 -2.33 -13.04 -11.48
CA ALA A 18 -1.87 -14.25 -10.80
C ALA A 18 -1.27 -15.26 -11.78
N LYS A 19 -1.96 -15.52 -12.90
CA LYS A 19 -1.45 -16.39 -13.99
C LYS A 19 -0.16 -15.85 -14.60
N GLU A 20 -0.10 -14.54 -14.83
CA GLU A 20 1.10 -13.87 -15.32
C GLU A 20 2.29 -14.08 -14.39
N ASN A 21 2.11 -13.79 -13.09
CA ASN A 21 3.16 -13.91 -12.08
C ASN A 21 3.61 -15.36 -11.90
N PHE A 22 2.68 -16.31 -11.89
CA PHE A 22 3.00 -17.73 -11.81
C PHE A 22 3.89 -18.18 -12.98
N ILE A 23 3.49 -17.83 -14.22
CA ILE A 23 4.29 -18.18 -15.41
C ILE A 23 5.67 -17.51 -15.37
N ALA A 24 5.77 -16.28 -14.88
CA ALA A 24 7.05 -15.60 -14.70
C ALA A 24 7.95 -16.30 -13.68
N ALA A 25 7.39 -16.74 -12.54
CA ALA A 25 8.13 -17.47 -11.51
C ALA A 25 8.62 -18.83 -12.03
N VAL A 26 7.75 -19.60 -12.68
CA VAL A 26 8.11 -20.90 -13.28
C VAL A 26 9.21 -20.72 -14.32
N ARG A 27 9.12 -19.71 -15.20
CA ARG A 27 10.19 -19.40 -16.15
C ARG A 27 11.51 -19.02 -15.47
N CYS A 28 11.46 -18.34 -14.32
CA CYS A 28 12.65 -18.03 -13.53
C CYS A 28 13.32 -19.31 -13.04
N ILE A 29 12.54 -20.24 -12.48
CA ILE A 29 13.03 -21.54 -11.99
C ILE A 29 13.67 -22.35 -13.12
N TYR A 30 12.97 -22.54 -14.25
CA TYR A 30 13.50 -23.31 -15.37
C TYR A 30 14.73 -22.67 -16.02
N ARG A 31 14.84 -21.33 -16.00
CA ARG A 31 16.05 -20.64 -16.45
C ARG A 31 17.25 -20.93 -15.54
N HIS A 32 17.05 -21.00 -14.23
CA HIS A 32 18.12 -21.41 -13.31
C HIS A 32 18.52 -22.87 -13.58
N ALA A 33 17.55 -23.76 -13.79
CA ALA A 33 17.83 -25.15 -14.14
C ALA A 33 18.59 -25.33 -15.48
N GLU A 34 18.34 -24.47 -16.47
CA GLU A 34 19.14 -24.43 -17.71
C GLU A 34 20.56 -23.94 -17.43
N ASN A 35 20.72 -22.88 -16.64
CA ASN A 35 22.03 -22.32 -16.28
C ASN A 35 22.87 -23.29 -15.44
N ASP A 36 22.22 -24.12 -14.62
CA ASP A 36 22.85 -25.16 -13.80
C ASP A 36 23.02 -26.48 -14.57
N GLU A 37 22.75 -26.50 -15.88
CA GLU A 37 22.86 -27.65 -16.80
C GLU A 37 21.99 -28.87 -16.41
N LEU A 38 21.00 -28.68 -15.53
CA LEU A 38 20.07 -29.74 -15.11
C LEU A 38 19.09 -30.14 -16.22
N ILE A 39 18.85 -29.22 -17.16
CA ILE A 39 18.01 -29.42 -18.34
C ILE A 39 18.64 -28.75 -19.57
N MET A 40 18.47 -29.36 -20.73
CA MET A 40 18.84 -28.72 -22.00
C MET A 40 17.82 -27.63 -22.36
N GLU A 41 18.29 -26.57 -23.01
CA GLU A 41 17.45 -25.44 -23.44
C GLU A 41 16.25 -25.87 -24.30
N MET A 42 16.44 -26.88 -25.15
CA MET A 42 15.41 -27.47 -26.01
C MET A 42 14.31 -28.21 -25.22
N ALA A 43 14.65 -28.68 -24.01
CA ALA A 43 13.75 -29.43 -23.14
C ALA A 43 12.91 -28.52 -22.22
N ASN A 44 13.16 -27.20 -22.17
CA ASN A 44 12.50 -26.30 -21.24
C ASN A 44 10.98 -26.14 -21.53
N PRO A 45 10.09 -26.67 -20.67
CA PRO A 45 8.65 -26.58 -20.89
C PRO A 45 8.10 -25.16 -20.66
N ALA A 46 8.78 -24.33 -19.86
CA ALA A 46 8.32 -22.99 -19.51
C ALA A 46 8.39 -22.01 -20.69
N ARG A 47 9.21 -22.30 -21.72
CA ARG A 47 9.24 -21.55 -22.99
C ARG A 47 8.00 -21.79 -23.84
N LYS A 48 7.41 -22.98 -23.76
CA LYS A 48 6.22 -23.39 -24.53
C LYS A 48 4.93 -22.76 -24.00
N VAL A 49 4.90 -22.38 -22.71
CA VAL A 49 3.72 -21.76 -22.09
C VAL A 49 3.65 -20.28 -22.46
N ARG A 50 2.55 -19.85 -23.09
CA ARG A 50 2.31 -18.44 -23.42
C ARG A 50 2.03 -17.63 -22.15
N LYS A 51 2.84 -16.60 -21.89
CA LYS A 51 2.57 -15.62 -20.82
C LYS A 51 1.38 -14.73 -21.20
N PRO A 52 0.29 -14.70 -20.41
CA PRO A 52 -0.82 -13.78 -20.63
C PRO A 52 -0.34 -12.32 -20.62
N ARG A 53 -0.95 -11.47 -21.44
CA ARG A 53 -0.69 -10.03 -21.38
C ARG A 53 -1.43 -9.44 -20.18
N ARG A 54 -0.77 -8.51 -19.49
CA ARG A 54 -1.36 -7.74 -18.41
C ARG A 54 -2.55 -6.94 -18.94
N SER A 55 -3.71 -7.05 -18.31
CA SER A 55 -4.85 -6.17 -18.63
C SER A 55 -4.46 -4.72 -18.33
N PRO A 56 -4.91 -3.74 -19.14
CA PRO A 56 -4.74 -2.34 -18.80
C PRO A 56 -5.40 -2.07 -17.45
N LEU A 57 -4.67 -1.40 -16.57
CA LEU A 57 -5.18 -1.02 -15.26
C LEU A 57 -6.05 0.22 -15.44
N ASN A 58 -7.30 0.17 -14.99
CA ASN A 58 -8.15 1.37 -14.88
C ASN A 58 -7.84 2.09 -13.55
N ARG A 59 -6.56 2.38 -13.30
CA ARG A 59 -6.16 3.23 -12.17
C ARG A 59 -6.27 4.67 -12.63
N ARG A 60 -7.27 5.37 -12.10
CA ARG A 60 -7.48 6.79 -12.35
C ARG A 60 -7.10 7.57 -11.09
N ALA A 61 -6.40 8.68 -11.25
CA ALA A 61 -6.20 9.63 -10.16
C ALA A 61 -7.56 10.18 -9.70
N LEU A 62 -7.74 10.32 -8.39
CA LEU A 62 -8.88 11.05 -7.85
C LEU A 62 -8.69 12.54 -8.16
N SER A 63 -9.77 13.23 -8.54
CA SER A 63 -9.75 14.69 -8.61
C SER A 63 -9.76 15.29 -7.21
N ASP A 64 -9.27 16.51 -7.07
CA ASP A 64 -9.26 17.22 -5.79
C ASP A 64 -10.68 17.35 -5.20
N ALA A 65 -11.67 17.59 -6.05
CA ALA A 65 -13.07 17.65 -5.63
C ALA A 65 -13.57 16.32 -5.06
N ALA A 66 -13.26 15.20 -5.71
CA ALA A 66 -13.65 13.87 -5.25
C ALA A 66 -12.89 13.47 -3.97
N LEU A 67 -11.60 13.82 -3.88
CA LEU A 67 -10.81 13.57 -2.67
C LEU A 67 -11.33 14.38 -1.48
N ARG A 68 -11.72 15.64 -1.71
CA ARG A 68 -12.35 16.47 -0.67
C ARG A 68 -13.68 15.90 -0.21
N GLU A 69 -14.54 15.47 -1.13
CA GLU A 69 -15.82 14.84 -0.81
C GLU A 69 -15.64 13.55 0.01
N VAL A 70 -14.67 12.72 -0.35
CA VAL A 70 -14.32 11.51 0.42
C VAL A 70 -13.87 11.85 1.84
N ASN A 71 -13.02 12.87 1.98
CA ASN A 71 -12.53 13.30 3.29
C ASN A 71 -13.63 13.95 4.15
N GLU A 72 -14.56 14.68 3.53
CA GLU A 72 -15.72 15.27 4.21
C GLU A 72 -16.71 14.21 4.66
N ALA A 73 -17.02 13.24 3.80
CA ALA A 73 -17.87 12.11 4.14
C ALA A 73 -17.26 11.28 5.27
N ALA A 74 -15.94 11.01 5.23
CA ALA A 74 -15.23 10.35 6.32
C ALA A 74 -15.37 11.13 7.63
N ALA A 75 -15.07 12.43 7.63
CA ALA A 75 -15.14 13.25 8.84
C ALA A 75 -16.55 13.44 9.42
N THR A 76 -17.60 13.29 8.63
CA THR A 76 -19.00 13.55 9.06
C THR A 76 -19.80 12.29 9.35
N THR A 77 -19.48 11.18 8.68
CA THR A 77 -20.18 9.89 8.84
C THR A 77 -19.31 8.80 9.43
N GLY A 78 -18.04 9.08 9.68
CA GLY A 78 -17.09 8.12 10.23
C GLY A 78 -17.35 7.85 11.71
N ASP A 79 -17.51 6.57 12.05
CA ASP A 79 -17.58 6.09 13.43
C ASP A 79 -16.18 5.82 14.02
N ASP A 80 -15.13 5.88 13.20
CA ASP A 80 -13.76 5.51 13.54
C ASP A 80 -12.79 6.66 13.22
N PRO A 81 -12.49 7.53 14.21
CA PRO A 81 -11.60 8.67 14.01
C PRO A 81 -10.15 8.27 13.71
N GLU A 82 -9.74 7.07 14.11
CA GLU A 82 -8.40 6.55 13.83
C GLU A 82 -8.25 6.26 12.35
N ARG A 83 -9.20 5.51 11.78
CA ARG A 83 -9.26 5.22 10.35
C ARG A 83 -9.33 6.48 9.50
N ASP A 84 -10.10 7.47 9.92
CA ASP A 84 -10.22 8.75 9.20
C ASP A 84 -8.90 9.53 9.20
N SER A 85 -8.15 9.48 10.31
CA SER A 85 -6.81 10.08 10.39
C SER A 85 -5.81 9.41 9.46
N LEU A 86 -5.89 8.08 9.28
CA LEU A 86 -5.03 7.34 8.34
C LEU A 86 -5.38 7.64 6.89
N LEU A 87 -6.66 7.77 6.56
CA LEU A 87 -7.09 8.17 5.22
C LEU A 87 -6.54 9.55 4.86
N ARG A 88 -6.61 10.49 5.81
CA ARG A 88 -6.07 11.84 5.65
C ARG A 88 -4.55 11.82 5.50
N LEU A 89 -3.84 11.07 6.33
CA LEU A 89 -2.39 10.89 6.23
C LEU A 89 -1.96 10.36 4.86
N HIS A 90 -2.67 9.38 4.30
CA HIS A 90 -2.38 8.84 2.98
C HIS A 90 -2.56 9.88 1.87
N SER A 91 -3.55 10.76 2.00
CA SER A 91 -3.79 11.84 1.03
C SER A 91 -2.70 12.92 1.05
N GLU A 92 -2.13 13.21 2.23
CA GLU A 92 -1.11 14.26 2.43
C GLU A 92 0.31 13.76 2.11
N THR A 93 0.65 12.54 2.54
CA THR A 93 2.05 12.03 2.47
C THR A 93 2.28 11.00 1.36
N ALA A 94 1.22 10.54 0.69
CA ALA A 94 1.24 9.43 -0.27
C ALA A 94 1.96 8.18 0.27
N CYS A 95 1.96 7.98 1.59
CA CYS A 95 2.68 6.89 2.21
C CYS A 95 2.09 5.53 1.82
N ARG A 96 2.94 4.51 1.75
CA ARG A 96 2.48 3.13 1.57
C ARG A 96 1.66 2.70 2.80
N PRO A 97 0.68 1.79 2.68
CA PRO A 97 -0.11 1.30 3.82
C PRO A 97 0.75 0.83 5.00
N VAL A 98 1.85 0.12 4.72
CA VAL A 98 2.80 -0.34 5.74
C VAL A 98 3.46 0.82 6.49
N GLY A 99 3.72 1.94 5.80
CA GLY A 99 4.31 3.14 6.42
C GLY A 99 3.39 3.76 7.45
N ALA A 100 2.08 3.78 7.17
CA ALA A 100 1.07 4.25 8.10
C ALA A 100 0.83 3.26 9.26
N LEU A 101 0.74 1.96 8.96
CA LEU A 101 0.52 0.91 9.98
C LEU A 101 1.67 0.76 10.96
N ASN A 102 2.91 1.07 10.53
CA ASN A 102 4.08 1.01 11.39
C ASN A 102 4.29 2.30 12.19
N LEU A 103 3.41 3.30 12.11
CA LEU A 103 3.59 4.54 12.85
C LEU A 103 3.51 4.31 14.36
N ARG A 104 4.36 5.03 15.08
CA ARG A 104 4.37 5.06 16.54
C ARG A 104 4.22 6.50 16.99
N PRO A 105 3.76 6.74 18.23
CA PRO A 105 3.63 8.11 18.74
C PRO A 105 4.94 8.91 18.70
N ARG A 106 6.09 8.23 18.89
CA ARG A 106 7.45 8.81 18.80
C ARG A 106 7.89 9.20 17.38
N ASP A 107 7.24 8.65 16.37
CA ASP A 107 7.55 8.93 14.97
C ASP A 107 6.79 10.16 14.45
N LEU A 108 6.03 10.83 15.32
CA LEU A 108 5.18 11.97 14.99
C LEU A 108 5.65 13.22 15.73
N ASP A 109 6.12 14.21 14.97
CA ASP A 109 6.48 15.53 15.48
C ASP A 109 5.33 16.53 15.25
N PRO A 110 4.61 16.94 16.31
CA PRO A 110 3.46 17.82 16.24
C PRO A 110 3.87 19.30 16.19
N VAL A 111 5.13 19.61 16.53
CA VAL A 111 5.65 20.98 16.50
C VAL A 111 6.03 21.32 15.08
N GLN A 112 6.74 20.41 14.41
CA GLN A 112 7.18 20.60 13.03
C GLN A 112 6.19 20.05 11.99
N CYS A 113 5.11 19.39 12.45
CA CYS A 113 4.15 18.69 11.59
C CYS A 113 4.86 17.70 10.64
N LEU A 114 5.65 16.79 11.23
CA LEU A 114 6.39 15.76 10.49
C LEU A 114 5.96 14.36 10.94
N ALA A 115 5.89 13.44 9.98
CA ALA A 115 5.70 12.02 10.21
C ALA A 115 6.90 11.21 9.70
N TYR A 116 7.48 10.38 10.55
CA TYR A 116 8.55 9.46 10.20
C TYR A 116 7.98 8.13 9.72
N LEU A 117 8.06 7.91 8.41
CA LEU A 117 7.44 6.76 7.76
C LEU A 117 8.49 5.69 7.49
N ARG A 118 8.22 4.47 7.97
CA ARG A 118 9.02 3.26 7.67
C ARG A 118 8.30 2.42 6.65
N GLU A 119 8.78 2.48 5.42
CA GLU A 119 8.14 1.79 4.32
C GLU A 119 8.69 0.38 4.10
N LYS A 120 7.90 -0.39 3.35
CA LYS A 120 8.35 -1.63 2.75
C LYS A 120 9.62 -1.36 1.94
N ASP A 121 10.58 -2.28 2.02
CA ASP A 121 11.91 -2.22 1.42
C ASP A 121 12.97 -1.52 2.30
N GLY A 122 12.65 -1.22 3.57
CA GLY A 122 13.60 -0.67 4.55
C GLY A 122 13.86 0.83 4.40
N SER A 123 13.21 1.49 3.43
CA SER A 123 13.27 2.94 3.27
C SER A 123 12.58 3.62 4.45
N SER A 124 13.25 4.60 5.04
CA SER A 124 12.67 5.46 6.07
C SER A 124 12.90 6.93 5.73
N ARG A 125 11.88 7.76 5.96
CA ARG A 125 11.94 9.20 5.66
C ARG A 125 10.99 9.99 6.53
N TRP A 126 11.38 11.23 6.84
CA TRP A 126 10.46 12.24 7.33
C TRP A 126 9.65 12.81 6.16
N GLN A 127 8.34 12.94 6.35
CA GLN A 127 7.43 13.62 5.43
C GLN A 127 6.71 14.74 6.15
N PRO A 128 6.55 15.91 5.52
CA PRO A 128 5.67 16.94 6.03
C PRO A 128 4.22 16.47 5.97
N VAL A 129 3.45 16.86 6.98
CA VAL A 129 1.98 16.74 7.01
C VAL A 129 1.41 18.14 7.12
N ASP A 130 0.60 18.51 6.13
CA ASP A 130 0.11 19.88 5.99
C ASP A 130 -0.87 20.27 7.10
N ASN A 131 -1.50 19.28 7.75
CA ASN A 131 -2.51 19.50 8.77
C ASN A 131 -2.07 18.97 10.15
N PRO A 132 -1.97 19.83 11.19
CA PRO A 132 -1.69 19.42 12.56
C PRO A 132 -2.73 18.43 13.14
N GLY A 133 -3.96 18.45 12.62
CA GLY A 133 -5.01 17.48 12.98
C GLY A 133 -4.66 16.04 12.58
N THR A 134 -3.95 15.86 11.46
CA THR A 134 -3.48 14.54 11.00
C THR A 134 -2.47 13.96 11.99
N VAL A 135 -1.53 14.78 12.49
CA VAL A 135 -0.54 14.35 13.50
C VAL A 135 -1.21 13.96 14.81
N ARG A 136 -2.22 14.71 15.26
CA ARG A 136 -2.96 14.39 16.50
C ARG A 136 -3.75 13.10 16.36
N GLY A 137 -4.46 12.90 15.25
CA GLY A 137 -5.20 11.66 14.99
C GLY A 137 -4.29 10.44 14.91
N ALA A 138 -3.19 10.53 14.14
CA ALA A 138 -2.22 9.44 14.00
C ALA A 138 -1.51 9.09 15.32
N ARG A 139 -1.38 10.04 16.25
CA ARG A 139 -0.84 9.77 17.59
C ARG A 139 -1.76 8.86 18.40
N CYS A 140 -3.08 9.01 18.33
CA CYS A 140 -4.02 8.14 19.02
C CYS A 140 -3.88 6.68 18.54
N VAL A 141 -3.85 6.49 17.21
CA VAL A 141 -3.66 5.17 16.58
C VAL A 141 -2.36 4.49 17.04
N GLY A 142 -1.27 5.27 17.12
CA GLY A 142 0.02 4.76 17.57
C GLY A 142 0.01 4.33 19.05
N VAL A 143 -0.84 4.92 19.89
CA VAL A 143 -0.94 4.55 21.32
C VAL A 143 -1.73 3.25 21.48
N GLU A 144 -2.81 3.07 20.73
CA GLU A 144 -3.65 1.86 20.83
C GLU A 144 -2.93 0.62 20.27
N MET A 145 -2.23 0.76 19.15
CA MET A 145 -1.57 -0.37 18.47
C MET A 145 -0.30 -0.89 19.16
N HIS A 146 0.36 -0.09 20.02
CA HIS A 146 1.65 -0.43 20.65
C HIS A 146 1.56 -0.80 22.13
N THR A 147 0.36 -1.05 22.67
CA THR A 147 0.22 -1.60 24.03
C THR A 147 0.64 -3.08 24.16
N GLY A 148 1.05 -3.72 23.06
CA GLY A 148 1.79 -4.99 23.06
C GLY A 148 3.11 -4.85 22.31
N ASP A 149 4.20 -5.27 22.94
CA ASP A 149 5.56 -5.46 22.37
C ASP A 149 6.43 -4.22 22.12
N ASP A 150 6.92 -3.60 23.20
CA ASP A 150 8.17 -2.82 23.19
C ASP A 150 9.23 -3.51 24.08
N ALA A 151 9.66 -4.71 23.70
CA ALA A 151 10.92 -5.29 24.17
C ALA A 151 12.00 -5.16 23.09
N SER A 152 12.93 -4.22 23.34
CA SER A 152 14.29 -4.15 22.80
C SER A 152 14.48 -4.12 21.27
N ILE A 153 14.51 -2.92 20.70
CA ILE A 153 15.48 -2.61 19.63
C ILE A 153 16.15 -1.28 19.99
N SER A 154 17.35 -1.39 20.54
CA SER A 154 18.28 -0.29 20.74
C SER A 154 18.82 0.16 19.37
N PRO A 155 18.90 1.48 19.06
CA PRO A 155 19.55 1.92 17.84
C PRO A 155 21.06 1.72 17.99
N ALA A 156 21.64 0.92 17.09
CA ALA A 156 23.08 0.82 16.93
C ALA A 156 23.68 2.20 16.59
N ARG A 157 24.79 2.51 17.27
CA ARG A 157 25.66 3.66 17.01
C ARG A 157 26.32 3.56 15.64
#